data_AF-A0A1V4HEF8-F1
#
_entry.id   AF-A0A1V4HEF8-F1
#
_cell.length_a   1.000
_cell.length_b   1.000
_cell.length_c   1.000
_cell.angle_alpha   90.00
_cell.angle_beta   90.00
_cell.angle_gamma   90.00
#
_symmetry.space_group_name_H-M   'P 1'
#
loop_
_entity.id
_entity.type
_entity.pdbx_description
1 polymer ?
#
loop_
_entity_poly.entity_id
_entity_poly.type
_entity_poly.pdbx_seq_one_letter_code
_entity_poly.pdbx_strand_id
1 'polypeptide(L)'
;MGWLLWGGLLVLLLLSYVNQRQSITKPMWLTIVVVYLVCNVYVNLFGLLVPVGVIIAFVYMKKAKKPILTTALIFGLICVISTFYVPKISWSQLKAHSQDIQYSAEFNQVNAVYHFSANSEIHEHLSKSALALQDKNPQSEINIEDPHVLFSLWVLSHQGLPMTDLDWLWYKAPVELHYYWQSSRFDELTSKEYIQFRDVGYMGVFAKSEKNSPYKLQAIYEYDRLKMNTPFIP
;
A
#
# COMPACT_ATOMS: atom_id res chain seq x y z
N MET A 1 9.68 -1.45 -10.33
CA MET A 1 11.02 -0.81 -10.33
C MET A 1 12.13 -1.66 -10.94
N GLY A 2 12.21 -2.97 -10.68
CA GLY A 2 13.26 -3.82 -11.30
C GLY A 2 13.35 -3.64 -12.82
N TRP A 3 12.22 -3.54 -13.52
CA TRP A 3 12.17 -3.35 -14.97
C TRP A 3 12.75 -2.01 -15.47
N LEU A 4 12.74 -0.96 -14.65
CA LEU A 4 13.37 0.33 -14.99
C LEU A 4 14.90 0.27 -14.82
N LEU A 5 15.39 -0.45 -13.80
CA LEU A 5 16.81 -0.75 -13.65
C LEU A 5 17.30 -1.68 -14.77
N TRP A 6 16.54 -2.71 -15.10
CA TRP A 6 16.82 -3.60 -16.24
C TRP A 6 16.74 -2.86 -17.58
N GLY A 7 15.77 -1.97 -17.75
CA GLY A 7 15.66 -1.09 -18.92
C GLY A 7 16.85 -0.13 -19.03
N GLY A 8 17.25 0.50 -17.92
CA GLY A 8 18.45 1.35 -17.86
C GLY A 8 19.75 0.57 -18.15
N LEU A 9 19.87 -0.64 -17.63
CA LEU A 9 20.98 -1.56 -17.95
C LEU A 9 20.98 -1.94 -19.42
N LEU A 10 19.83 -2.27 -20.01
CA LEU A 10 19.70 -2.59 -21.42
C LEU A 10 20.08 -1.40 -22.30
N VAL A 11 19.64 -0.18 -21.95
CA VAL A 11 19.96 1.06 -22.66
C VAL A 11 21.46 1.39 -22.54
N LEU A 12 22.06 1.25 -21.35
CA LEU A 12 23.51 1.42 -21.16
C LEU A 12 24.32 0.39 -21.94
N LEU A 13 23.85 -0.86 -22.01
CA LEU A 13 24.48 -1.95 -22.74
C LEU A 13 24.37 -1.72 -24.27
N LEU A 14 23.23 -1.22 -24.75
CA LEU A 14 23.02 -0.81 -26.14
C LEU A 14 23.86 0.42 -26.51
N LEU A 15 23.97 1.41 -25.63
CA LEU A 15 24.83 2.58 -25.83
C LEU A 15 26.31 2.17 -25.86
N SER A 16 26.73 1.26 -24.97
CA SER A 16 28.07 0.67 -24.99
C SER A 16 28.32 -0.14 -26.27
N TYR A 17 27.32 -0.89 -26.75
CA TYR A 17 27.38 -1.64 -28.00
C TYR A 17 27.60 -0.73 -29.22
N VAL A 18 26.85 0.38 -29.31
CA VAL A 18 27.00 1.37 -30.38
C VAL A 18 28.38 2.03 -30.32
N ASN A 19 28.87 2.35 -29.12
CA ASN A 19 30.13 3.06 -28.95
C ASN A 19 31.38 2.18 -29.11
N GLN A 20 31.30 0.85 -28.89
CA GLN A 20 32.45 -0.07 -28.94
C GLN A 20 32.46 -1.03 -30.13
N ARG A 21 31.52 -0.90 -31.09
CA ARG A 21 31.35 -1.81 -32.23
C ARG A 21 32.62 -2.00 -33.08
N GLN A 22 33.59 -1.08 -33.00
CA GLN A 22 34.86 -1.15 -33.73
C GLN A 22 36.04 -1.78 -32.94
N SER A 23 35.87 -2.08 -31.65
CA SER A 23 36.99 -2.44 -30.75
C SER A 23 36.94 -3.84 -30.12
N ILE A 24 35.81 -4.56 -30.24
CA ILE A 24 35.56 -5.82 -29.52
C ILE A 24 35.45 -6.99 -30.49
N THR A 25 36.27 -8.02 -30.27
CA THR A 25 36.30 -9.25 -31.08
C THR A 25 35.17 -10.21 -30.68
N LYS A 26 34.73 -11.08 -31.60
CA LYS A 26 33.71 -12.14 -31.34
C LYS A 26 33.91 -12.94 -30.03
N PRO A 27 35.13 -13.38 -29.66
CA PRO A 27 35.35 -14.08 -28.39
C PRO A 27 35.09 -13.21 -27.15
N MET A 28 35.34 -11.90 -27.22
CA MET A 28 35.01 -10.99 -26.11
C MET A 28 33.49 -10.85 -25.94
N TRP A 29 32.73 -10.84 -27.04
CA TRP A 29 31.26 -10.89 -27.00
C TRP A 29 30.72 -12.16 -26.36
N LEU A 30 31.28 -13.33 -26.74
CA LEU A 30 30.92 -14.60 -26.11
C LEU A 30 31.19 -14.56 -24.60
N THR A 31 32.32 -13.96 -24.20
CA THR A 31 32.69 -13.82 -22.78
C THR A 31 31.69 -12.96 -22.02
N ILE A 32 31.22 -11.85 -22.61
CA ILE A 32 30.19 -10.99 -22.00
C ILE A 32 28.88 -11.76 -21.81
N VAL A 33 28.43 -12.54 -22.80
CA VAL A 33 27.21 -13.34 -22.71
C VAL A 33 27.32 -14.42 -21.64
N VAL A 34 28.45 -15.13 -21.58
CA VAL A 34 28.70 -16.17 -20.56
C VAL A 34 28.73 -15.54 -19.16
N VAL A 35 29.44 -14.42 -18.98
CA VAL A 35 29.47 -13.71 -17.68
C VAL A 35 28.07 -13.23 -17.30
N TYR A 36 27.28 -12.72 -18.25
CA TYR A 36 25.90 -12.31 -18.02
C TYR A 36 25.02 -13.48 -17.57
N LEU A 37 25.16 -14.66 -18.18
CA LEU A 37 24.45 -15.87 -17.75
C LEU A 37 24.86 -16.28 -16.33
N VAL A 38 26.15 -16.22 -16.00
CA VAL A 38 26.66 -16.56 -14.66
C VAL A 38 26.24 -15.53 -13.59
N CYS A 39 25.99 -14.27 -13.97
CA CYS A 39 25.39 -13.27 -13.06
C CYS A 39 23.96 -13.63 -12.61
N ASN A 40 23.26 -14.55 -13.27
CA ASN A 40 21.96 -15.04 -12.83
C ASN A 40 22.04 -16.16 -11.78
N VAL A 41 23.26 -16.65 -11.51
CA VAL A 41 23.51 -17.63 -10.45
C VAL A 41 23.93 -16.88 -9.19
N TYR A 42 23.26 -17.17 -8.07
CA TYR A 42 23.51 -16.51 -6.79
C TYR A 42 24.11 -17.50 -5.80
N VAL A 43 25.03 -17.00 -4.98
CA VAL A 43 25.58 -17.73 -3.84
C VAL A 43 25.09 -17.07 -2.57
N ASN A 44 24.63 -17.87 -1.62
CA ASN A 44 24.31 -17.38 -0.28
C ASN A 44 25.57 -17.42 0.58
N LEU A 45 26.11 -16.25 0.92
CA LEU A 45 27.23 -16.08 1.83
C LEU A 45 26.71 -15.43 3.12
N PHE A 46 26.58 -16.21 4.19
CA PHE A 46 26.18 -15.72 5.51
C PHE A 46 24.83 -14.94 5.50
N GLY A 47 23.86 -15.39 4.70
CA GLY A 47 22.56 -14.72 4.55
C GLY A 47 22.54 -13.64 3.46
N LEU A 48 23.69 -13.30 2.88
CA LEU A 48 23.81 -12.36 1.76
C LEU A 48 23.79 -13.14 0.44
N LEU A 49 22.73 -12.97 -0.36
CA LEU A 49 22.69 -13.40 -1.75
C LEU A 49 23.58 -12.50 -2.60
N VAL A 50 24.68 -13.07 -3.12
CA VAL A 50 25.64 -12.39 -3.99
C VAL A 50 25.66 -13.10 -5.35
N PRO A 51 25.44 -12.39 -6.47
CA PRO A 51 25.57 -13.00 -7.78
C PRO A 51 27.01 -13.40 -8.07
N VAL A 52 27.20 -14.64 -8.57
CA VAL A 52 28.51 -15.24 -8.86
C VAL A 52 29.34 -14.36 -9.80
N GLY A 53 28.68 -13.70 -10.76
CA GLY A 53 29.36 -12.80 -11.69
C GLY A 53 30.03 -11.59 -11.03
N VAL A 54 29.53 -11.10 -9.88
CA VAL A 54 30.19 -10.04 -9.10
C VAL A 54 31.48 -10.57 -8.49
N ILE A 55 31.47 -11.80 -7.98
CA ILE A 55 32.65 -12.47 -7.39
C ILE A 55 33.73 -12.66 -8.47
N ILE A 56 33.33 -13.19 -9.64
CA ILE A 56 34.24 -13.40 -10.78
C ILE A 56 34.83 -12.07 -11.26
N ALA A 57 34.01 -11.03 -11.40
CA ALA A 57 34.47 -9.70 -11.81
C ALA A 57 35.46 -9.10 -10.79
N PHE A 58 35.23 -9.31 -9.49
CA PHE A 58 36.12 -8.85 -8.42
C PHE A 58 37.50 -9.52 -8.49
N VAL A 59 37.50 -10.85 -8.69
CA VAL A 59 38.74 -11.65 -8.86
C VAL A 59 39.51 -11.21 -10.11
N TYR A 60 38.81 -10.96 -11.22
CA TYR A 60 39.43 -10.53 -12.47
C TYR A 60 40.03 -9.12 -12.38
N MET A 61 39.33 -8.20 -11.71
CA MET A 61 39.81 -6.84 -11.47
C MET A 61 41.11 -6.76 -10.67
N LYS A 62 41.25 -7.60 -9.63
CA LYS A 62 42.48 -7.65 -8.81
C LYS A 62 43.72 -7.90 -9.67
N LYS A 63 43.58 -8.59 -10.80
CA LYS A 63 44.66 -8.84 -11.77
C LYS A 63 44.85 -7.72 -12.79
N ALA A 64 43.79 -7.05 -13.23
CA ALA A 64 43.83 -6.14 -14.39
C ALA A 64 44.23 -4.68 -14.08
N LYS A 65 44.08 -4.20 -12.84
CA LYS A 65 44.40 -2.80 -12.41
C LYS A 65 43.86 -1.69 -13.34
N LYS A 66 42.70 -1.88 -13.99
CA LYS A 66 42.08 -0.85 -14.86
C LYS A 66 40.95 -0.11 -14.12
N PRO A 67 41.01 1.22 -14.01
CA PRO A 67 40.03 2.01 -13.23
C PRO A 67 38.59 1.91 -13.76
N ILE A 68 38.42 1.76 -15.08
CA ILE A 68 37.10 1.60 -15.72
C ILE A 68 36.37 0.35 -15.23
N LEU A 69 37.10 -0.74 -14.95
CA LEU A 69 36.50 -1.97 -14.44
C LEU A 69 36.01 -1.79 -13.00
N THR A 70 36.72 -0.98 -12.19
CA THR A 70 36.34 -0.66 -10.81
C THR A 70 35.01 0.08 -10.75
N THR A 71 34.81 1.08 -11.62
CA THR A 71 33.56 1.83 -11.68
C THR A 71 32.38 0.94 -12.10
N ALA A 72 32.59 0.05 -13.08
CA ALA A 72 31.58 -0.91 -13.52
C ALA A 72 31.21 -1.91 -12.41
N LEU A 73 32.18 -2.33 -11.60
CA LEU A 73 31.95 -3.25 -10.49
C LEU A 73 31.20 -2.59 -9.33
N ILE A 74 31.55 -1.35 -8.97
CA ILE A 74 30.80 -0.56 -7.97
C ILE A 74 29.35 -0.37 -8.45
N PHE A 75 29.16 -0.04 -9.72
CA PHE A 75 27.83 0.11 -10.31
C PHE A 75 27.03 -1.20 -10.27
N GLY A 76 27.65 -2.33 -10.62
CA GLY A 76 27.04 -3.66 -10.50
C GLY A 76 26.66 -4.00 -9.07
N LEU A 77 27.51 -3.68 -8.08
CA LEU A 77 27.24 -3.90 -6.66
C LEU A 77 26.03 -3.06 -6.19
N ILE A 78 25.97 -1.78 -6.57
CA ILE A 78 24.82 -0.92 -6.27
C ILE A 78 23.52 -1.50 -6.85
N CYS A 79 23.56 -2.00 -8.09
CA CYS A 79 22.39 -2.63 -8.71
C CYS A 79 21.91 -3.87 -7.95
N VAL A 80 22.84 -4.72 -7.49
CA VAL A 80 22.52 -5.90 -6.68
C VAL A 80 21.90 -5.50 -5.35
N ILE A 81 22.52 -4.55 -4.64
CA ILE A 81 22.00 -4.04 -3.37
C ILE A 81 20.58 -3.50 -3.55
N SER A 82 20.39 -2.69 -4.60
CA SER A 82 19.10 -2.07 -4.94
C SER A 82 18.03 -3.08 -5.35
N THR A 83 18.41 -4.21 -5.92
CA THR A 83 17.45 -5.21 -6.42
C THR A 83 17.03 -6.21 -5.34
N PHE A 84 17.98 -6.59 -4.47
CA PHE A 84 17.78 -7.65 -3.49
C PHE A 84 17.46 -7.14 -2.08
N TYR A 85 17.96 -5.97 -1.71
CA TYR A 85 17.93 -5.52 -0.31
C TYR A 85 17.14 -4.23 -0.10
N VAL A 86 16.85 -3.47 -1.17
CA VAL A 86 15.94 -2.33 -1.06
C VAL A 86 14.49 -2.84 -1.09
N PRO A 87 13.64 -2.45 -0.13
CA PRO A 87 12.23 -2.80 -0.12
C PRO A 87 11.59 -2.40 -1.44
N LYS A 88 10.94 -3.35 -2.11
CA LYS A 88 10.24 -3.09 -3.37
C LYS A 88 8.94 -2.37 -3.06
N ILE A 89 9.01 -1.05 -2.88
CA ILE A 89 7.82 -0.22 -2.75
C ILE A 89 7.08 -0.24 -4.08
N SER A 90 5.83 -0.71 -4.08
CA SER A 90 4.99 -0.68 -5.27
C SER A 90 4.44 0.73 -5.52
N TRP A 91 4.08 1.03 -6.77
CA TRP A 91 3.35 2.27 -7.08
C TRP A 91 2.04 2.39 -6.31
N SER A 92 1.38 1.26 -6.03
CA SER A 92 0.17 1.24 -5.20
C SER A 92 0.44 1.65 -3.75
N GLN A 93 1.58 1.25 -3.17
CA GLN A 93 1.99 1.66 -1.82
C GLN A 93 2.37 3.15 -1.76
N LEU A 94 3.06 3.66 -2.78
CA LEU A 94 3.33 5.10 -2.91
C LEU A 94 2.05 5.92 -3.00
N LYS A 95 1.07 5.45 -3.79
CA LYS A 95 -0.24 6.10 -3.90
C LYS A 95 -0.99 6.07 -2.56
N ALA A 96 -1.03 4.91 -1.89
CA ALA A 96 -1.65 4.78 -0.58
C ALA A 96 -1.01 5.74 0.44
N HIS A 97 0.33 5.79 0.51
CA HIS A 97 1.03 6.70 1.41
C HIS A 97 0.72 8.18 1.14
N SER A 98 0.62 8.57 -0.13
CA SER A 98 0.20 9.92 -0.51
C SER A 98 -1.23 10.23 -0.06
N GLN A 99 -2.15 9.26 -0.17
CA GLN A 99 -3.53 9.40 0.31
C GLN A 99 -3.59 9.48 1.84
N ASP A 100 -2.77 8.70 2.54
CA ASP A 100 -2.71 8.69 4.00
C ASP A 100 -2.23 10.03 4.54
N ILE A 101 -1.22 10.65 3.90
CA ILE A 101 -0.78 12.02 4.22
C ILE A 101 -1.93 13.00 4.01
N GLN A 102 -2.64 12.90 2.88
CA GLN A 102 -3.75 13.78 2.56
C GLN A 102 -4.89 13.67 3.59
N TYR A 103 -5.28 12.46 3.97
CA TYR A 103 -6.35 12.24 4.94
C TYR A 103 -5.91 12.59 6.36
N SER A 104 -4.68 12.24 6.75
CA SER A 104 -4.14 12.60 8.06
C SER A 104 -4.01 14.10 8.26
N ALA A 105 -3.88 14.87 7.17
CA ALA A 105 -3.83 16.32 7.23
C ALA A 105 -5.16 16.96 7.69
N GLU A 106 -6.28 16.24 7.67
CA GLU A 106 -7.58 16.70 8.18
C GLU A 106 -7.62 16.75 9.72
N PHE A 107 -6.71 16.04 10.39
CA PHE A 107 -6.71 15.85 11.85
C PHE A 107 -5.54 16.56 12.53
N ASN A 108 -5.72 16.96 13.79
CA ASN A 108 -4.63 17.49 14.61
C ASN A 108 -3.61 16.40 14.91
N GLN A 109 -4.11 15.27 15.43
CA GLN A 109 -3.33 14.08 15.71
C GLN A 109 -4.07 12.82 15.27
N VAL A 110 -3.36 11.98 14.52
CA VAL A 110 -3.81 10.62 14.20
C VAL A 110 -3.14 9.67 15.18
N ASN A 111 -3.95 8.93 15.93
CA ASN A 111 -3.49 7.97 16.93
C ASN A 111 -3.19 6.61 16.30
N ALA A 112 -4.04 6.17 15.37
CA ALA A 112 -3.87 4.90 14.68
C ALA A 112 -4.43 4.96 13.25
N VAL A 113 -3.83 4.15 12.37
CA VAL A 113 -4.34 3.91 11.02
C VAL A 113 -4.40 2.41 10.78
N TYR A 114 -5.57 1.92 10.40
CA TYR A 114 -5.79 0.52 10.03
C TYR A 114 -6.02 0.44 8.54
N HIS A 115 -5.31 -0.44 7.85
CA HIS A 115 -5.49 -0.68 6.42
C HIS A 115 -6.10 -2.06 6.18
N PHE A 116 -7.07 -2.10 5.27
CA PHE A 116 -7.78 -3.31 4.92
C PHE A 116 -7.62 -3.59 3.43
N SER A 117 -7.21 -4.83 3.14
CA SER A 117 -7.21 -5.31 1.75
C SER A 117 -8.62 -5.68 1.32
N ALA A 118 -8.87 -5.72 0.01
CA ALA A 118 -10.19 -6.05 -0.54
C ALA A 118 -10.70 -7.47 -0.18
N ASN A 119 -9.82 -8.34 0.31
CA ASN A 119 -10.09 -9.71 0.74
C ASN A 119 -9.98 -9.88 2.27
N SER A 120 -9.95 -8.77 3.02
CA SER A 120 -9.88 -8.81 4.48
C SER A 120 -11.15 -9.44 5.08
N GLU A 121 -10.97 -10.30 6.08
CA GLU A 121 -12.05 -10.95 6.83
C GLU A 121 -13.02 -9.94 7.46
N ILE A 122 -12.57 -8.69 7.67
CA ILE A 122 -13.40 -7.61 8.19
C ILE A 122 -14.65 -7.38 7.35
N HIS A 123 -14.58 -7.58 6.02
CA HIS A 123 -15.71 -7.35 5.14
C HIS A 123 -16.80 -8.40 5.35
N GLU A 124 -16.41 -9.67 5.48
CA GLU A 124 -17.34 -10.74 5.79
C GLU A 124 -17.92 -10.57 7.20
N HIS A 125 -17.09 -10.17 8.16
CA HIS A 125 -17.53 -9.90 9.52
C HIS A 125 -18.58 -8.78 9.58
N LEU A 126 -18.32 -7.64 8.95
CA LEU A 126 -19.25 -6.51 8.94
C LEU A 126 -20.55 -6.86 8.21
N SER A 127 -20.48 -7.59 7.09
CA SER A 127 -21.66 -8.05 6.36
C SER A 127 -22.53 -8.99 7.20
N LYS A 128 -21.93 -9.98 7.87
CA LYS A 128 -22.66 -10.88 8.78
C LYS A 128 -23.27 -10.14 9.97
N SER A 129 -22.54 -9.18 10.55
CA SER A 129 -23.05 -8.36 11.65
C SER A 129 -24.23 -7.49 11.21
N ALA A 130 -24.17 -6.92 10.00
CA ALA A 130 -25.27 -6.12 9.44
C ALA A 130 -26.52 -6.99 9.21
N LEU A 131 -26.35 -8.18 8.63
CA LEU A 131 -27.44 -9.17 8.45
C LEU A 131 -28.06 -9.57 9.79
N ALA A 132 -27.23 -9.87 10.80
CA ALA A 132 -27.71 -10.24 12.13
C ALA A 132 -28.51 -9.11 12.82
N LEU A 133 -28.21 -7.84 12.54
CA LEU A 133 -29.03 -6.72 13.00
C LEU A 133 -30.32 -6.56 12.19
N GLN A 134 -30.28 -6.85 10.89
CA GLN A 134 -31.47 -6.85 10.02
C GLN A 134 -32.47 -7.93 10.47
N ASP A 135 -32.00 -9.13 10.81
CA ASP A 135 -32.85 -10.25 11.24
C ASP A 135 -33.65 -9.92 12.52
N LYS A 136 -33.12 -9.02 13.37
CA LYS A 136 -33.82 -8.55 14.57
C LYS A 136 -34.96 -7.60 14.27
N ASN A 137 -34.92 -6.89 13.14
CA ASN A 137 -36.00 -6.06 12.63
C ASN A 137 -36.12 -6.17 11.10
N PRO A 138 -36.76 -7.23 10.59
CA PRO A 138 -36.84 -7.50 9.14
C PRO A 138 -37.62 -6.45 8.34
N GLN A 139 -38.35 -5.55 9.01
CA GLN A 139 -39.11 -4.47 8.37
C GLN A 139 -38.27 -3.20 8.16
N SER A 140 -37.02 -3.17 8.63
CA SER A 140 -36.13 -2.02 8.44
C SER A 140 -35.84 -1.81 6.94
N GLU A 141 -36.02 -0.57 6.49
CA GLU A 141 -35.71 -0.15 5.12
C GLU A 141 -34.23 0.23 4.92
N ILE A 142 -33.42 0.14 5.98
CA ILE A 142 -32.01 0.55 5.95
C ILE A 142 -31.18 -0.47 5.16
N ASN A 143 -30.41 0.03 4.19
CA ASN A 143 -29.50 -0.80 3.42
C ASN A 143 -28.28 -1.22 4.25
N ILE A 144 -28.12 -2.53 4.45
CA ILE A 144 -26.97 -3.14 5.17
C ILE A 144 -25.62 -2.91 4.50
N GLU A 145 -25.61 -2.62 3.19
CA GLU A 145 -24.38 -2.34 2.42
C GLU A 145 -23.98 -0.86 2.44
N ASP A 146 -24.77 0.02 3.10
CA ASP A 146 -24.42 1.43 3.16
C ASP A 146 -23.13 1.64 3.98
N PRO A 147 -22.14 2.42 3.47
CA PRO A 147 -20.91 2.72 4.19
C PRO A 147 -21.15 3.21 5.62
N HIS A 148 -22.19 4.00 5.86
CA HIS A 148 -22.52 4.51 7.19
C HIS A 148 -22.89 3.39 8.16
N VAL A 149 -23.67 2.39 7.71
CA VAL A 149 -24.02 1.21 8.53
C VAL A 149 -22.77 0.41 8.85
N LEU A 150 -22.00 0.05 7.82
CA LEU A 150 -20.80 -0.76 7.97
C LEU A 150 -19.75 -0.08 8.86
N PHE A 151 -19.64 1.25 8.76
CA PHE A 151 -18.73 2.03 9.58
C PHE A 151 -19.19 2.10 11.04
N SER A 152 -20.47 2.40 11.27
CA SER A 152 -21.04 2.45 12.63
C SER A 152 -20.92 1.10 13.33
N LEU A 153 -21.19 0.00 12.60
CA LEU A 153 -20.96 -1.37 13.10
C LEU A 153 -19.51 -1.58 13.55
N TRP A 154 -18.54 -1.16 12.74
CA TRP A 154 -17.13 -1.29 13.08
C TRP A 154 -16.79 -0.49 14.34
N VAL A 155 -17.16 0.79 14.36
CA VAL A 155 -16.80 1.72 15.45
C VAL A 155 -17.40 1.27 16.78
N LEU A 156 -18.70 0.94 16.80
CA LEU A 156 -19.37 0.49 18.01
C LEU A 156 -18.83 -0.86 18.49
N SER A 157 -18.56 -1.80 17.58
CA SER A 157 -17.93 -3.08 17.93
C SER A 157 -16.52 -2.88 18.49
N HIS A 158 -15.75 -1.96 17.91
CA HIS A 158 -14.40 -1.64 18.36
C HIS A 158 -14.39 -1.01 19.77
N GLN A 159 -15.39 -0.20 20.10
CA GLN A 159 -15.59 0.33 21.46
C GLN A 159 -16.29 -0.64 22.43
N GLY A 160 -16.67 -1.84 21.97
CA GLY A 160 -17.38 -2.83 22.79
C GLY A 160 -18.80 -2.39 23.18
N LEU A 161 -19.42 -1.50 22.40
CA LEU A 161 -20.77 -1.01 22.65
C LEU A 161 -21.82 -1.96 22.06
N PRO A 162 -22.88 -2.29 22.82
CA PRO A 162 -23.92 -3.20 22.34
C PRO A 162 -24.76 -2.55 21.24
N MET A 163 -25.21 -3.37 20.28
CA MET A 163 -26.07 -2.93 19.17
C MET A 163 -27.39 -3.68 19.17
N THR A 164 -28.48 -2.93 19.06
CA THR A 164 -29.85 -3.47 19.13
C THR A 164 -30.28 -4.02 17.78
N ASP A 165 -30.58 -3.14 16.82
CA ASP A 165 -31.03 -3.44 15.45
C ASP A 165 -30.59 -2.31 14.50
N LEU A 166 -30.93 -2.42 13.20
CA LEU A 166 -30.55 -1.42 12.20
C LEU A 166 -31.18 -0.04 12.43
N ASP A 167 -32.45 0.03 12.79
CA ASP A 167 -33.15 1.31 13.00
C ASP A 167 -32.59 2.03 14.23
N TRP A 168 -32.29 1.29 15.28
CA TRP A 168 -31.59 1.80 16.45
C TRP A 168 -30.22 2.35 16.06
N LEU A 169 -29.43 1.58 15.28
CA LEU A 169 -28.09 2.00 14.84
C LEU A 169 -28.13 3.33 14.07
N TRP A 170 -29.13 3.50 13.20
CA TRP A 170 -29.23 4.67 12.33
C TRP A 170 -29.85 5.89 13.02
N TYR A 171 -30.91 5.71 13.81
CA TYR A 171 -31.68 6.83 14.34
C TYR A 171 -31.43 7.13 15.83
N LYS A 172 -31.14 6.11 16.64
CA LYS A 172 -31.11 6.23 18.11
C LYS A 172 -29.70 6.24 18.68
N ALA A 173 -28.81 5.41 18.13
CA ALA A 173 -27.45 5.26 18.61
C ALA A 173 -26.68 6.59 18.73
N PRO A 174 -26.72 7.53 17.76
CA PRO A 174 -26.03 8.81 17.90
C PRO A 174 -26.48 9.62 19.13
N VAL A 175 -27.78 9.61 19.41
CA VAL A 175 -28.38 10.36 20.52
C VAL A 175 -28.11 9.67 21.86
N GLU A 176 -28.35 8.36 21.92
CA GLU A 176 -28.21 7.56 23.15
C GLU A 176 -26.74 7.39 23.58
N LEU A 177 -25.82 7.31 22.62
CA LEU A 177 -24.39 7.15 22.86
C LEU A 177 -23.61 8.47 22.78
N HIS A 178 -24.29 9.58 22.56
CA HIS A 178 -23.72 10.93 22.50
C HIS A 178 -22.53 11.06 21.53
N TYR A 179 -22.68 10.50 20.33
CA TYR A 179 -21.71 10.71 19.25
C TYR A 179 -22.36 11.43 18.08
N TYR A 180 -21.53 12.11 17.32
CA TYR A 180 -21.93 12.70 16.06
C TYR A 180 -21.40 11.88 14.91
N TRP A 181 -22.12 11.92 13.79
CA TRP A 181 -21.67 11.26 12.58
C TRP A 181 -21.85 12.17 11.38
N GLN A 182 -21.04 11.93 10.35
CA GLN A 182 -21.17 12.62 9.08
C GLN A 182 -20.61 11.79 7.94
N SER A 183 -21.28 11.85 6.79
CA SER A 183 -20.80 11.26 5.54
C SER A 183 -20.30 12.35 4.61
N SER A 184 -19.20 12.09 3.91
CA SER A 184 -18.65 12.95 2.86
C SER A 184 -18.34 12.13 1.62
N ARG A 185 -19.09 12.38 0.55
CA ARG A 185 -18.91 11.73 -0.76
C ARG A 185 -18.33 12.76 -1.72
N PHE A 186 -17.02 12.69 -1.93
CA PHE A 186 -16.31 13.58 -2.87
C PHE A 186 -16.45 13.11 -4.32
N ASP A 187 -16.64 11.81 -4.54
CA ASP A 187 -16.90 11.21 -5.85
C ASP A 187 -17.81 9.97 -5.73
N GLU A 188 -18.25 9.40 -6.86
CA GLU A 188 -19.14 8.23 -6.87
C GLU A 188 -18.45 6.93 -6.40
N LEU A 189 -17.12 6.93 -6.28
CA LEU A 189 -16.32 5.75 -5.98
C LEU A 189 -15.83 5.73 -4.53
N THR A 190 -15.82 6.85 -3.83
CA THR A 190 -15.18 7.02 -2.52
C THR A 190 -16.15 7.70 -1.55
N SER A 191 -16.44 7.03 -0.43
CA SER A 191 -17.19 7.60 0.70
C SER A 191 -16.27 7.71 1.90
N LYS A 192 -16.28 8.86 2.56
CA LYS A 192 -15.67 9.03 3.88
C LYS A 192 -16.78 9.13 4.92
N GLU A 193 -16.70 8.28 5.93
CA GLU A 193 -17.63 8.26 7.04
C GLU A 193 -16.88 8.71 8.30
N TYR A 194 -17.47 9.60 9.07
CA TYR A 194 -16.90 10.16 10.29
C TYR A 194 -17.83 9.87 11.46
N ILE A 195 -17.27 9.43 12.59
CA ILE A 195 -17.96 9.30 13.86
C ILE A 195 -17.07 9.94 14.94
N GLN A 196 -17.62 10.88 15.69
CA GLN A 196 -16.92 11.60 16.74
C GLN A 196 -17.62 11.40 18.08
N PHE A 197 -16.90 10.77 19.01
CA PHE A 197 -17.20 10.83 20.43
C PHE A 197 -16.45 12.02 21.06
N ARG A 198 -16.77 12.35 22.31
CA ARG A 198 -16.24 13.52 23.02
C ARG A 198 -14.72 13.75 22.82
N ASP A 199 -13.92 12.70 22.98
CA ASP A 199 -12.46 12.79 22.97
C ASP A 199 -11.78 11.92 21.90
N VAL A 200 -12.54 11.13 21.15
CA VAL A 200 -12.02 10.20 20.13
C VAL A 200 -12.91 10.24 18.90
N GLY A 201 -12.28 10.42 17.74
CA GLY A 201 -12.91 10.37 16.45
C GLY A 201 -12.41 9.20 15.60
N TYR A 202 -13.26 8.76 14.69
CA TYR A 202 -12.98 7.73 13.71
C TYR A 202 -13.37 8.23 12.34
N MET A 203 -12.50 8.04 11.34
CA MET A 203 -12.83 8.22 9.93
C MET A 203 -12.64 6.91 9.17
N GLY A 204 -13.69 6.41 8.54
CA GLY A 204 -13.66 5.26 7.64
C GLY A 204 -13.60 5.71 6.19
N VAL A 205 -12.62 5.21 5.44
CA VAL A 205 -12.52 5.43 4.00
C VAL A 205 -13.03 4.20 3.27
N PHE A 206 -14.11 4.37 2.52
CA PHE A 206 -14.71 3.33 1.70
C PHE A 206 -14.47 3.63 0.23
N ALA A 207 -14.12 2.60 -0.55
CA ALA A 207 -13.97 2.75 -1.99
C ALA A 207 -14.62 1.60 -2.76
N LYS A 208 -15.03 1.92 -3.98
CA LYS A 208 -15.53 1.01 -5.00
C LYS A 208 -14.46 0.75 -6.05
N SER A 209 -14.43 -0.46 -6.60
CA SER A 209 -13.63 -0.73 -7.80
C SER A 209 -14.29 -0.12 -9.05
N GLU A 210 -15.63 -0.14 -9.08
CA GLU A 210 -16.46 0.33 -10.19
C GLU A 210 -17.78 0.92 -9.67
N LYS A 211 -18.47 1.75 -10.45
CA LYS A 211 -19.70 2.47 -10.05
C LYS A 211 -20.77 1.57 -9.41
N ASN A 212 -20.92 0.36 -9.93
CA ASN A 212 -21.93 -0.63 -9.49
C ASN A 212 -21.38 -1.68 -8.51
N SER A 213 -20.11 -1.60 -8.13
CA SER A 213 -19.53 -2.49 -7.11
C SER A 213 -19.90 -2.02 -5.70
N PRO A 214 -19.97 -2.93 -4.71
CA PRO A 214 -20.20 -2.54 -3.32
C PRO A 214 -19.02 -1.74 -2.77
N TYR A 215 -19.30 -0.85 -1.84
CA TYR A 215 -18.26 -0.13 -1.10
C TYR A 215 -17.48 -1.12 -0.23
N LYS A 216 -16.15 -1.03 -0.28
CA LYS A 216 -15.25 -1.78 0.62
C LYS A 216 -14.46 -0.81 1.49
N LEU A 217 -14.40 -1.13 2.78
CA LEU A 217 -13.56 -0.41 3.73
C LEU A 217 -12.08 -0.55 3.36
N GLN A 218 -11.38 0.55 3.12
CA GLN A 218 -9.96 0.54 2.77
C GLN A 218 -9.08 0.91 3.95
N ALA A 219 -9.52 1.89 4.74
CA ALA A 219 -8.77 2.37 5.88
C ALA A 219 -9.67 2.94 6.96
N ILE A 220 -9.18 2.90 8.20
CA ILE A 220 -9.75 3.60 9.34
C ILE A 220 -8.68 4.44 10.00
N TYR A 221 -9.04 5.68 10.31
CA TYR A 221 -8.20 6.63 11.00
C TYR A 221 -8.81 6.91 12.36
N GLU A 222 -8.08 6.63 13.42
CA GLU A 222 -8.41 7.06 14.78
C GLU A 222 -7.71 8.38 15.06
N TYR A 223 -8.45 9.38 15.50
CA TYR A 223 -7.94 10.72 15.71
C TYR A 223 -8.52 11.35 16.97
N ASP A 224 -7.88 12.43 17.43
CA ASP A 224 -8.33 13.18 18.60
C ASP A 224 -9.42 14.20 18.22
N ARG A 225 -9.08 15.15 17.34
CA ARG A 225 -9.88 16.29 16.92
C ARG A 225 -9.59 16.63 15.46
N LEU A 226 -10.64 17.08 14.77
CA LEU A 226 -10.51 17.69 13.45
C LEU A 226 -9.73 19.01 13.55
N LYS A 227 -8.85 19.31 12.57
CA LYS A 227 -8.10 20.58 12.53
C LYS A 227 -8.99 21.79 12.28
N MET A 228 -10.06 21.58 11.52
CA MET A 228 -11.10 22.54 11.24
C MET A 228 -12.43 21.83 11.54
N ASN A 229 -13.49 22.55 11.91
CA ASN A 229 -14.86 21.98 12.00
C ASN A 229 -15.40 21.67 10.58
N THR A 230 -14.62 20.96 9.78
CA THR A 230 -14.96 20.46 8.47
C THR A 230 -14.55 18.98 8.41
N PRO A 231 -15.53 18.07 8.33
CA PRO A 231 -16.93 18.41 8.14
C PRO A 231 -17.53 18.90 9.49
N PHE A 232 -18.53 19.81 9.46
CA PHE A 232 -19.01 20.49 10.68
C PHE A 232 -19.76 19.50 11.55
N ILE A 233 -19.09 19.04 12.59
CA ILE A 233 -19.63 18.19 13.65
C ILE A 233 -19.96 19.11 14.84
N PRO A 234 -21.25 19.29 15.20
CA PRO A 234 -21.68 20.22 16.25
C PRO A 234 -21.12 19.96 17.65
#